data_AF-A0A3B0AWF5-F1
#
_entry.id   AF-A0A3B0AWF5-F1
#
_cell.length_a   1.000
_cell.length_b   1.000
_cell.length_c   1.000
_cell.angle_alpha   90.00
_cell.angle_beta   90.00
_cell.angle_gamma   90.00
#
_symmetry.space_group_name_H-M   'P 1'
#
loop_
_entity.id
_entity.type
_entity.pdbx_description
1 polymer ?
#
loop_
_entity_poly.entity_id
_entity_poly.type
_entity_poly.pdbx_seq_one_letter_code
_entity_poly.pdbx_strand_id
1 'polypeptide(L)'
;MGQRPKPRTYREKARRAYLSLAKQRRIGYRALRRGIGKQLTFIKRDLRIIEELAAITALSRRQYKQLLVIQELYRQQRLMYTKRVYHVEDRIVSIHQPHIRPIVRGKAKAKVEFGAKVSVSMVQGYAFLERRQWDNFNEGVTLIESVET
;
A
#
# COMPACT_ATOMS: atom_id res chain seq x y z
N MET A 1 -6.53 29.19 -20.86
CA MET A 1 -5.91 28.02 -20.19
C MET A 1 -5.75 26.90 -21.20
N GLY A 2 -4.54 26.41 -21.50
CA GLY A 2 -4.35 25.17 -22.29
C GLY A 2 -3.39 25.21 -23.49
N GLN A 3 -2.21 25.82 -23.38
CA GLN A 3 -1.25 25.90 -24.51
C GLN A 3 -0.40 24.64 -24.73
N ARG A 4 -0.52 23.58 -23.92
CA ARG A 4 0.27 22.35 -24.09
C ARG A 4 -0.61 21.13 -24.36
N PRO A 5 -0.23 20.28 -25.33
CA PRO A 5 -0.96 19.06 -25.60
C PRO A 5 -0.93 18.16 -24.36
N LYS A 6 -2.09 17.57 -24.03
CA LYS A 6 -2.23 16.65 -22.90
C LYS A 6 -1.19 15.52 -23.03
N PRO A 7 -0.33 15.29 -22.01
CA PRO A 7 0.66 14.23 -22.07
C PRO A 7 0.01 12.87 -22.34
N ARG A 8 0.67 12.04 -23.14
CA ARG A 8 0.21 10.69 -23.45
C ARG A 8 0.29 9.82 -22.21
N THR A 9 -0.86 9.53 -21.60
CA THR A 9 -0.97 8.57 -20.50
C THR A 9 -1.41 7.20 -21.01
N TYR A 10 -1.07 6.14 -20.27
CA TYR A 10 -1.40 4.75 -20.64
C TYR A 10 -2.40 4.12 -19.68
N ARG A 11 -3.24 4.93 -19.03
CA ARG A 11 -4.21 4.49 -18.01
C ARG A 11 -5.01 3.25 -18.43
N GLU A 12 -5.56 3.24 -19.64
CA GLU A 12 -6.34 2.10 -20.14
C GLU A 12 -5.48 0.86 -20.37
N LYS A 13 -4.29 1.02 -20.94
CA LYS A 13 -3.36 -0.11 -21.18
C LYS A 13 -2.88 -0.69 -19.86
N ALA A 14 -2.54 0.15 -18.89
CA ALA A 14 -2.16 -0.24 -17.54
C ALA A 14 -3.28 -1.00 -16.84
N ARG A 15 -4.52 -0.50 -16.93
CA ARG A 15 -5.70 -1.16 -16.36
C ARG A 15 -5.95 -2.52 -17.01
N ARG A 16 -5.91 -2.63 -18.34
CA ARG A 16 -6.08 -3.91 -19.04
C ARG A 16 -5.02 -4.93 -18.63
N ALA A 17 -3.74 -4.52 -18.57
CA ALA A 17 -2.63 -5.39 -18.15
C ALA A 17 -2.73 -5.83 -16.68
N TYR A 18 -3.27 -4.98 -15.80
CA TYR A 18 -3.58 -5.35 -14.41
C TYR A 18 -4.72 -6.36 -14.36
N LEU A 19 -5.86 -6.04 -14.99
CA LEU A 19 -7.05 -6.89 -14.97
C LEU A 19 -6.80 -8.27 -15.57
N SER A 20 -5.98 -8.38 -16.61
CA SER A 20 -5.63 -9.68 -17.21
C SER A 20 -4.92 -10.61 -16.22
N LEU A 21 -4.21 -10.05 -15.24
CA LEU A 21 -3.55 -10.83 -14.19
C LEU A 21 -4.47 -11.03 -12.99
N ALA A 22 -5.13 -9.96 -12.51
CA ALA A 22 -5.98 -9.99 -11.33
C ALA A 22 -7.17 -10.95 -11.47
N LYS A 23 -7.65 -11.19 -12.69
CA LYS A 23 -8.76 -12.12 -12.97
C LYS A 23 -8.35 -13.60 -12.99
N GLN A 24 -7.05 -13.92 -12.93
CA GLN A 24 -6.59 -15.31 -12.99
C GLN A 24 -6.73 -15.97 -11.61
N ARG A 25 -7.34 -17.16 -11.56
CA ARG A 25 -7.51 -17.93 -10.31
C ARG A 25 -6.18 -18.33 -9.65
N ARG A 26 -5.16 -18.64 -10.46
CA ARG A 26 -3.81 -18.99 -10.01
C ARG A 26 -2.80 -18.31 -10.93
N ILE A 27 -1.98 -17.41 -10.38
CA ILE A 27 -0.96 -16.67 -11.13
C ILE A 27 0.40 -17.29 -10.84
N GLY A 28 1.11 -17.72 -11.88
CA GLY A 28 2.49 -18.19 -11.74
C GLY A 28 3.46 -17.04 -11.44
N TYR A 29 4.51 -17.30 -10.66
CA TYR A 29 5.52 -16.31 -10.26
C TYR A 29 6.07 -15.50 -11.44
N ARG A 30 6.42 -16.16 -12.56
CA ARG A 30 6.95 -15.50 -13.76
C ARG A 30 5.93 -14.52 -14.39
N ALA A 31 4.65 -14.89 -14.40
CA ALA A 31 3.58 -14.04 -14.93
C ALA A 31 3.33 -12.84 -14.02
N LEU A 32 3.26 -13.07 -12.70
CA LEU A 32 3.12 -12.01 -11.70
C LEU A 32 4.27 -11.00 -11.79
N ARG A 33 5.51 -11.49 -11.84
CA ARG A 33 6.70 -10.64 -11.96
C ARG A 33 6.68 -9.80 -13.24
N ARG A 34 6.36 -10.38 -14.40
CA ARG A 34 6.21 -9.60 -15.64
C ARG A 34 5.12 -8.53 -15.51
N GLY A 35 4.02 -8.86 -14.84
CA GLY A 35 2.93 -7.93 -14.53
C GLY A 35 3.37 -6.73 -13.70
N ILE A 36 4.02 -7.00 -12.56
CA ILE A 36 4.55 -5.98 -11.66
C ILE A 36 5.53 -5.07 -12.41
N GLY A 37 6.46 -5.63 -13.18
CA GLY A 37 7.40 -4.84 -13.99
C GLY A 37 6.71 -3.92 -14.99
N LYS A 38 5.64 -4.39 -15.66
CA LYS A 38 4.82 -3.56 -16.55
C LYS A 38 4.15 -2.41 -15.79
N GLN A 39 3.52 -2.69 -14.65
CA GLN A 39 2.88 -1.64 -13.83
C GLN A 39 3.89 -0.61 -13.32
N LEU A 40 5.05 -1.05 -12.84
CA LEU A 40 6.14 -0.15 -12.41
C LEU A 40 6.61 0.77 -13.55
N THR A 41 6.63 0.28 -14.79
CA THR A 41 7.00 1.11 -15.95
C THR A 41 5.96 2.18 -16.25
N PHE A 42 4.66 1.86 -16.11
CA PHE A 42 3.59 2.85 -16.26
C PHE A 42 3.69 3.94 -15.18
N ILE A 43 3.82 3.54 -13.92
CA ILE A 43 3.95 4.47 -12.78
C ILE A 43 5.19 5.36 -12.95
N LYS A 44 6.34 4.79 -13.36
CA LYS A 44 7.58 5.56 -13.62
C LYS A 44 7.34 6.70 -14.62
N ARG A 45 6.64 6.40 -15.72
CA ARG A 45 6.33 7.39 -16.75
C ARG A 45 5.38 8.46 -16.23
N ASP A 46 4.32 8.05 -15.54
CA ASP A 46 3.33 8.98 -15.01
C ASP A 46 3.96 9.92 -13.96
N LEU A 47 4.86 9.42 -13.11
CA LEU A 47 5.62 10.24 -12.15
C LEU A 47 6.50 11.28 -12.85
N ARG A 48 7.19 10.92 -13.93
CA ARG A 48 7.99 11.87 -14.73
C ARG A 48 7.12 12.96 -15.35
N ILE A 49 5.96 12.59 -15.90
CA ILE A 49 5.01 13.57 -16.46
C ILE A 49 4.53 14.53 -15.36
N ILE A 50 4.23 14.01 -14.17
CA ILE A 50 3.78 14.84 -13.04
C ILE A 50 4.88 15.80 -12.58
N GLU A 51 6.14 15.34 -12.52
CA GLU A 51 7.29 16.18 -12.19
C GLU A 51 7.44 17.36 -13.18
N GLU A 52 7.36 17.09 -14.48
CA GLU A 52 7.40 18.11 -15.53
C GLU A 52 6.21 19.10 -15.45
N LEU A 53 5.03 18.64 -15.04
CA LEU A 53 3.83 19.48 -14.88
C LEU A 53 3.81 20.29 -13.57
N ALA A 54 4.31 19.72 -12.47
CA ALA A 54 4.35 20.35 -11.16
C ALA A 54 5.34 21.53 -11.12
N ALA A 55 6.34 21.55 -12.01
CA ALA A 55 7.22 22.70 -12.21
C ALA A 55 6.48 23.96 -12.71
N ILE A 56 5.27 23.81 -13.25
CA ILE A 56 4.52 24.87 -13.94
C ILE A 56 3.15 25.10 -13.28
N THR A 57 2.63 24.12 -12.56
CA THR A 57 1.31 24.18 -11.92
C THR A 57 1.41 23.82 -10.44
N ALA A 58 0.80 24.65 -9.58
CA ALA A 58 0.74 24.37 -8.16
C ALA A 58 -0.19 23.20 -7.87
N LEU A 59 0.31 22.21 -7.12
CA LEU A 59 -0.49 21.10 -6.63
C LEU A 59 -1.29 21.53 -5.40
N SER A 60 -2.55 21.12 -5.30
CA SER A 60 -3.28 21.23 -4.04
C SER A 60 -2.60 20.40 -2.95
N ARG A 61 -2.77 20.77 -1.68
CA ARG A 61 -2.25 20.01 -0.52
C ARG A 61 -2.59 18.51 -0.59
N ARG A 62 -3.80 18.18 -1.04
CA ARG A 62 -4.26 16.80 -1.21
C ARG A 62 -3.49 16.07 -2.31
N GLN A 63 -3.34 16.70 -3.49
CA GLN A 63 -2.59 16.12 -4.61
C GLN A 63 -1.11 15.93 -4.25
N TYR A 64 -0.50 16.91 -3.58
CA TYR A 64 0.87 16.82 -3.12
C TYR A 64 1.06 15.65 -2.14
N LYS A 65 0.18 15.52 -1.14
CA LYS A 65 0.21 14.37 -0.21
C LYS A 65 0.08 13.03 -0.95
N GLN A 66 -0.85 12.92 -1.90
CA GLN A 66 -1.01 11.69 -2.68
C GLN A 66 0.23 11.40 -3.54
N LEU A 67 0.86 12.42 -4.12
CA LEU A 67 2.08 12.27 -4.91
C LEU A 67 3.22 11.70 -4.06
N LEU A 68 3.45 12.22 -2.86
CA LEU A 68 4.45 11.70 -1.92
C LEU A 68 4.20 10.23 -1.59
N VAL A 69 2.95 9.87 -1.29
CA VAL A 69 2.55 8.48 -1.01
C VAL A 69 2.78 7.56 -2.21
N ILE A 70 2.47 8.01 -3.43
CA ILE A 70 2.67 7.23 -4.67
C ILE A 70 4.16 7.08 -4.97
N GLN A 71 4.97 8.12 -4.76
CA GLN A 71 6.43 8.05 -4.92
C GLN A 71 7.04 7.02 -3.97
N GLU A 72 6.64 7.02 -2.71
CA GLU A 72 7.12 6.04 -1.73
C GLU A 72 6.63 4.62 -2.05
N LEU A 73 5.36 4.45 -2.43
CA LEU A 73 4.83 3.16 -2.91
C LEU A 73 5.63 2.65 -4.12
N TYR A 74 5.95 3.53 -5.07
CA TYR A 74 6.75 3.18 -6.24
C TYR A 74 8.17 2.76 -5.84
N ARG A 75 8.82 3.49 -4.92
CA ARG A 75 10.14 3.15 -4.38
C ARG A 75 10.12 1.76 -3.74
N GLN A 76 9.16 1.50 -2.86
CA GLN A 76 8.98 0.22 -2.17
C GLN A 76 8.76 -0.94 -3.17
N GLN A 77 7.81 -0.79 -4.11
CA GLN A 77 7.52 -1.83 -5.10
C GLN A 77 8.72 -2.08 -6.03
N ARG A 78 9.46 -1.04 -6.42
CA ARG A 78 10.68 -1.17 -7.23
C ARG A 78 11.79 -1.88 -6.46
N LEU A 79 12.00 -1.54 -5.19
CA LEU A 79 12.95 -2.22 -4.30
C LEU A 79 12.64 -3.72 -4.22
N MET A 80 11.40 -4.06 -3.89
CA MET A 80 10.92 -5.44 -3.78
C MET A 80 11.11 -6.20 -5.10
N TYR A 81 10.77 -5.56 -6.23
CA TYR A 81 10.94 -6.13 -7.56
C TYR A 81 12.41 -6.44 -7.87
N THR A 82 13.31 -5.46 -7.68
CA THR A 82 14.73 -5.58 -8.00
C THR A 82 15.45 -6.56 -7.08
N LYS A 83 15.28 -6.40 -5.75
CA LYS A 83 15.90 -7.26 -4.74
C LYS A 83 15.28 -8.65 -4.63
N ARG A 84 14.16 -8.90 -5.32
CA ARG A 84 13.40 -10.17 -5.30
C ARG A 84 12.91 -10.54 -3.89
N VAL A 85 12.51 -9.52 -3.11
CA VAL A 85 11.95 -9.70 -1.77
C VAL A 85 10.44 -9.43 -1.76
N TYR A 86 9.72 -10.05 -0.83
CA TYR A 86 8.27 -9.89 -0.67
C TYR A 86 7.88 -8.99 0.52
N HIS A 87 8.87 -8.50 1.24
CA HIS A 87 8.72 -7.67 2.43
C HIS A 87 9.49 -6.37 2.27
N VAL A 88 8.92 -5.30 2.83
CA VAL A 88 9.55 -4.01 3.07
C VAL A 88 8.86 -3.43 4.30
N GLU A 89 9.64 -2.75 5.14
CA GLU A 89 9.12 -2.03 6.29
C GLU A 89 8.15 -0.92 5.84
N ASP A 90 7.15 -0.62 6.67
CA ASP A 90 6.13 0.39 6.39
C ASP A 90 5.47 0.26 5.01
N ARG A 91 5.24 -0.99 4.58
CA ARG A 91 4.71 -1.25 3.23
C ARG A 91 3.37 -0.54 3.02
N ILE A 92 3.34 0.35 2.04
CA ILE A 92 2.12 1.04 1.60
C ILE A 92 1.28 0.06 0.79
N VAL A 93 0.05 -0.16 1.27
CA VAL A 93 -0.97 -1.00 0.63
C VAL A 93 -2.19 -0.22 0.16
N SER A 94 -2.36 1.01 0.66
CA SER A 94 -3.44 1.92 0.27
C SER A 94 -2.91 3.34 0.11
N ILE A 95 -3.18 3.97 -1.04
CA ILE A 95 -2.82 5.37 -1.30
C ILE A 95 -3.67 6.32 -0.44
N HIS A 96 -4.93 5.94 -0.17
CA HIS A 96 -5.86 6.77 0.61
C HIS A 96 -5.58 6.67 2.11
N GLN A 97 -5.11 5.51 2.56
CA GLN A 97 -4.82 5.22 3.96
C GLN A 97 -3.41 4.62 4.08
N PRO A 98 -2.36 5.44 3.92
CA PRO A 98 -0.98 4.97 3.84
C PRO A 98 -0.44 4.43 5.17
N HIS A 99 -1.15 4.60 6.28
CA HIS A 99 -0.82 4.07 7.60
C HIS A 99 -1.33 2.63 7.80
N ILE A 100 -2.25 2.14 6.96
CA ILE A 100 -2.68 0.74 7.03
C ILE A 100 -1.50 -0.16 6.67
N ARG A 101 -1.31 -1.22 7.47
CA ARG A 101 -0.28 -2.25 7.24
C ARG A 101 -0.91 -3.60 6.95
N PRO A 102 -0.26 -4.44 6.12
CA PRO A 102 -0.62 -5.85 6.00
C PRO A 102 -0.15 -6.61 7.25
N ILE A 103 -1.06 -7.35 7.91
CA ILE A 103 -0.75 -8.19 9.07
C ILE A 103 -0.91 -9.65 8.65
N VAL A 104 0.19 -10.41 8.63
CA VAL A 104 0.17 -11.84 8.31
C VAL A 104 -0.40 -12.61 9.49
N ARG A 105 -1.45 -13.40 9.27
CA ARG A 105 -2.11 -14.20 10.31
C ARG A 105 -2.04 -15.69 9.94
N GLY A 106 -1.86 -16.56 10.93
CA GLY A 106 -1.84 -18.01 10.75
C GLY A 106 -3.22 -18.66 10.52
N LYS A 107 -4.29 -17.88 10.29
CA LYS A 107 -5.66 -18.40 10.21
C LYS A 107 -5.97 -18.97 8.82
N ALA A 108 -6.77 -20.04 8.78
CA ALA A 108 -7.07 -20.81 7.57
C ALA A 108 -7.82 -20.03 6.47
N LYS A 109 -8.62 -19.00 6.82
CA LYS A 109 -9.49 -18.28 5.87
C LYS A 109 -8.82 -17.11 5.14
N ALA A 110 -7.91 -16.39 5.78
CA ALA A 110 -7.22 -15.23 5.19
C ALA A 110 -5.78 -15.17 5.69
N LYS A 111 -4.83 -15.17 4.76
CA LYS A 111 -3.38 -15.14 5.09
C LYS A 111 -2.92 -13.77 5.59
N VAL A 112 -3.59 -12.70 5.18
CA VAL A 112 -3.25 -11.32 5.51
C VAL A 112 -4.52 -10.54 5.79
N GLU A 113 -4.55 -9.82 6.91
CA GLU A 113 -5.61 -8.88 7.28
C GLU A 113 -5.07 -7.44 7.15
N PHE A 114 -5.98 -6.48 7.00
CA PHE A 114 -5.67 -5.06 6.89
C PHE A 114 -6.54 -4.30 7.89
N GLY A 115 -5.94 -3.56 8.81
CA GLY A 115 -6.69 -2.90 9.87
C GLY A 115 -5.81 -2.56 11.05
N ALA A 116 -6.38 -1.82 12.00
CA ALA A 116 -5.73 -1.62 13.28
C ALA A 116 -5.79 -2.92 14.07
N LYS A 117 -4.65 -3.34 14.62
CA LYS A 117 -4.61 -4.34 15.68
C LYS A 117 -5.11 -3.66 16.96
N VAL A 118 -6.08 -4.29 17.60
CA VAL A 118 -6.68 -3.79 18.84
C VAL A 118 -6.52 -4.81 19.95
N SER A 119 -6.15 -4.34 21.14
CA SER A 119 -6.21 -5.10 22.38
C SER A 119 -7.45 -4.67 23.13
N VAL A 120 -8.31 -5.62 23.49
CA VAL A 120 -9.57 -5.38 24.20
C VAL A 120 -9.62 -6.28 25.42
N SER A 121 -9.85 -5.69 26.59
CA SER A 121 -10.08 -6.40 27.85
C SER A 121 -11.58 -6.43 28.14
N MET A 122 -12.03 -7.47 28.86
CA MET A 122 -13.40 -7.57 29.36
C MET A 122 -13.40 -7.53 30.87
N VAL A 123 -14.06 -6.53 31.44
CA VAL A 123 -14.20 -6.36 32.89
C VAL A 123 -15.66 -6.19 33.23
N GLN A 124 -16.21 -7.12 34.02
CA GLN A 124 -17.62 -7.10 34.46
C GLN A 124 -18.64 -6.93 33.31
N GLY A 125 -18.37 -7.53 32.15
CA GLY A 125 -19.25 -7.45 30.98
C GLY A 125 -19.06 -6.21 30.10
N TYR A 126 -18.21 -5.26 30.51
CA TYR A 126 -17.80 -4.11 29.70
C TYR A 126 -16.53 -4.41 28.92
N ALA A 127 -16.46 -3.95 27.67
CA ALA A 127 -15.28 -4.06 26.81
C ALA A 127 -14.48 -2.76 26.86
N PHE A 128 -13.22 -2.84 27.27
CA PHE A 128 -12.29 -1.71 27.31
C PHE A 128 -11.24 -1.85 26.21
N LEU A 129 -11.01 -0.76 25.46
CA LEU A 129 -10.01 -0.71 24.41
C LEU A 129 -8.68 -0.26 25.00
N GLU A 130 -7.76 -1.21 25.22
CA GLU A 130 -6.46 -0.95 25.84
C GLU A 130 -5.45 -0.35 24.85
N ARG A 131 -5.39 -0.91 23.65
CA ARG A 131 -4.37 -0.51 22.66
C ARG A 131 -4.95 -0.55 21.26
N ARG A 132 -4.66 0.48 20.46
CA ARG A 132 -5.01 0.56 19.04
C ARG A 132 -3.78 0.99 18.24
N GLN A 133 -3.21 0.05 17.49
CA GLN A 133 -2.03 0.30 16.65
C GLN A 133 -2.22 -0.27 15.25
N TRP A 134 -1.53 0.30 14.27
CA TRP A 134 -1.57 -0.19 12.88
C TRP A 134 -0.40 -1.12 12.56
N ASP A 135 0.61 -1.13 13.43
CA ASP A 135 1.71 -2.08 13.40
C ASP A 135 1.37 -3.32 14.23
N ASN A 136 2.06 -4.43 13.93
CA ASN A 136 1.86 -5.66 14.66
C ASN A 136 2.58 -5.58 16.02
N PHE A 137 1.85 -5.81 17.12
CA PHE A 137 2.41 -5.92 18.47
C PHE A 137 2.14 -7.29 19.08
N ASN A 138 2.96 -7.73 20.05
CA ASN A 138 2.76 -9.00 20.74
C ASN A 138 1.73 -8.83 21.88
N GLU A 139 0.60 -9.53 21.78
CA GLU A 139 -0.49 -9.47 22.77
C GLU A 139 -0.05 -9.99 24.15
N GLY A 140 0.85 -10.98 24.21
CA GLY A 140 1.31 -11.56 25.49
C GLY A 140 2.13 -10.59 26.34
N VAL A 141 2.86 -9.67 25.72
CA VAL A 141 3.59 -8.59 26.43
C VAL A 141 2.61 -7.50 26.84
N THR A 142 1.61 -7.21 25.99
CA THR A 142 0.60 -6.16 26.25
C THR A 142 -0.31 -6.53 27.42
N LEU A 143 -0.57 -7.82 27.64
CA LEU A 143 -1.37 -8.28 28.78
C LEU A 143 -0.71 -7.95 30.14
N ILE A 144 0.62 -8.10 30.23
CA ILE A 144 1.37 -7.78 31.45
C ILE A 144 1.30 -6.26 31.71
N GLU A 145 1.59 -5.46 30.69
CA GLU A 145 1.47 -3.99 30.75
C GLU A 145 0.06 -3.54 31.20
N SER A 146 -0.99 -4.17 30.69
CA SER A 146 -2.39 -3.83 31.03
C SER A 146 -2.85 -4.30 32.42
N VAL A 147 -2.18 -5.27 33.05
CA VAL A 147 -2.52 -5.76 34.39
C VAL A 147 -1.76 -5.00 35.48
N GLU A 148 -0.59 -4.44 35.15
CA GLU A 148 0.26 -3.67 36.07
C GLU A 148 -0.13 -2.18 36.17
N THR A 149 -1.13 -1.72 35.42
CA THR A 149 -1.66 -0.34 35.45
C THR A 149 -2.95 -0.27 36.27
#